data_AF-A0A9E4CTL9-F1
#
_entry.id   AF-A0A9E4CTL9-F1
#
_cell.length_a   1.000
_cell.length_b   1.000
_cell.length_c   1.000
_cell.angle_alpha   90.00
_cell.angle_beta   90.00
_cell.angle_gamma   90.00
#
_symmetry.space_group_name_H-M   'P 1'
#
loop_
_entity.id
_entity.type
_entity.pdbx_description
1 polymer ?
#
loop_
_entity_poly.entity_id
_entity_poly.type
_entity_poly.pdbx_seq_one_letter_code
_entity_poly.pdbx_strand_id
1 'polypeptide(L)'
;MPPADDGDTGAGTVRRIPGWIRGWIRGSDPWVTAAWAAVVVPIVVAAVRAVANHWLPIGDNALFQIRARDVGTSHHPWLGTWSSASVDAGRDLNHPGPILFDLLALPVRVFGGRAGVALGTAAVNVVAVTLVAVMARRAGGRGGALAALAATAWMAYTMGSELLFDPWNPHVLILPCCAMLVAAWATAVGARGGLPVLLGVASFCLQVHLSYATLVVGLPLVALGVRLALGRRDGHGGATTLRRTVRPASWIVLAVLWAQPLWDQFFRDGNLLALASAGGGDGQRVGGSLGMRIAGAVWWQPPWSARSRFIDAIPITFYGPDGTLSSVPVTRMVPALGLLGLVAVAVGLCIRLA
;
A
#
# COMPACT_ATOMS: atom_id res chain seq x y z
N MET A 1 -20.56 -20.31 -61.91
CA MET A 1 -19.63 -19.26 -61.45
C MET A 1 -20.28 -18.64 -60.22
N PRO A 2 -19.72 -18.85 -59.02
CA PRO A 2 -20.38 -18.55 -57.74
C PRO A 2 -20.35 -17.05 -57.40
N PRO A 3 -21.24 -16.56 -56.52
CA PRO A 3 -21.16 -15.21 -55.96
C PRO A 3 -20.04 -15.14 -54.91
N ALA A 4 -19.44 -13.95 -54.79
CA ALA A 4 -18.32 -13.66 -53.91
C ALA A 4 -18.73 -13.76 -52.44
N ASP A 5 -17.78 -14.32 -51.69
CA ASP A 5 -17.80 -14.69 -50.28
C ASP A 5 -17.81 -13.47 -49.35
N ASP A 6 -18.57 -13.59 -48.27
CA ASP A 6 -18.75 -12.62 -47.20
C ASP A 6 -17.54 -12.70 -46.26
N GLY A 7 -16.59 -11.77 -46.39
CA GLY A 7 -15.32 -11.80 -45.68
C GLY A 7 -15.09 -10.63 -44.73
N ASP A 8 -15.13 -10.94 -43.44
CA ASP A 8 -14.44 -10.26 -42.33
C ASP A 8 -15.15 -9.11 -41.61
N THR A 9 -16.18 -9.46 -40.82
CA THR A 9 -16.52 -8.70 -39.61
C THR A 9 -15.38 -8.84 -38.62
N GLY A 10 -14.60 -7.77 -38.46
CA GLY A 10 -13.56 -7.61 -37.45
C GLY A 10 -14.10 -7.86 -36.04
N ALA A 11 -14.04 -9.11 -35.60
CA ALA A 11 -14.23 -9.49 -34.22
C ALA A 11 -13.01 -9.01 -33.43
N GLY A 12 -13.18 -7.85 -32.79
CA GLY A 12 -12.20 -7.22 -31.93
C GLY A 12 -11.51 -8.25 -31.04
N THR A 13 -10.19 -8.26 -31.10
CA THR A 13 -9.33 -9.13 -30.30
C THR A 13 -9.57 -8.84 -28.82
N VAL A 14 -10.54 -9.54 -28.21
CA VAL A 14 -10.71 -9.58 -26.76
C VAL A 14 -9.41 -10.14 -26.21
N ARG A 15 -8.55 -9.25 -25.71
CA ARG A 15 -7.25 -9.61 -25.12
C ARG A 15 -7.51 -10.68 -24.06
N ARG A 16 -7.04 -11.90 -24.33
CA ARG A 16 -7.20 -13.05 -23.45
C ARG A 16 -6.60 -12.72 -22.09
N ILE A 17 -7.41 -12.87 -21.04
CA ILE A 17 -7.00 -12.69 -19.64
C ILE A 17 -5.71 -13.50 -19.39
N PRO A 18 -4.66 -12.90 -18.78
CA PRO A 18 -3.42 -13.59 -18.42
C PRO A 18 -3.67 -14.93 -17.71
N GLY A 19 -2.90 -15.96 -18.04
CA GLY A 19 -3.14 -17.33 -17.59
C GLY A 19 -3.15 -17.50 -16.06
N TRP A 20 -2.36 -16.71 -15.34
CA TRP A 20 -2.33 -16.72 -13.88
C TRP A 20 -3.62 -16.15 -13.25
N ILE A 21 -4.24 -15.15 -13.88
CA ILE A 21 -5.54 -14.61 -13.44
C ILE A 21 -6.64 -15.65 -13.68
N ARG A 22 -6.62 -16.34 -14.83
CA ARG A 22 -7.57 -17.44 -15.10
C ARG A 22 -7.40 -18.61 -14.13
N GLY A 23 -6.17 -18.96 -13.78
CA GLY A 23 -5.87 -19.99 -12.79
C GLY A 23 -6.34 -19.62 -11.39
N TRP A 24 -6.20 -18.34 -11.01
CA TRP A 24 -6.76 -17.81 -9.79
C TRP A 24 -8.30 -17.90 -9.81
N ILE A 25 -8.97 -17.30 -10.79
CA ILE A 25 -10.45 -17.27 -10.92
C ILE A 25 -11.08 -18.67 -10.92
N ARG A 26 -10.48 -19.65 -11.61
CA ARG A 26 -11.03 -21.01 -11.70
C ARG A 26 -10.82 -21.84 -10.43
N GLY A 27 -9.84 -21.49 -9.61
CA GLY A 27 -9.54 -22.16 -8.34
C GLY A 27 -10.03 -21.40 -7.11
N SER A 28 -10.52 -20.17 -7.26
CA SER A 28 -10.97 -19.31 -6.17
C SER A 28 -12.48 -19.38 -5.98
N ASP A 29 -12.90 -19.22 -4.72
CA ASP A 29 -14.30 -19.05 -4.37
C ASP A 29 -14.89 -17.85 -5.13
N PRO A 30 -16.08 -17.97 -5.77
CA PRO A 30 -16.63 -16.92 -6.62
C PRO A 30 -16.91 -15.63 -5.85
N TRP A 31 -17.25 -15.71 -4.56
CA TRP A 31 -17.49 -14.53 -3.73
C TRP A 31 -16.21 -13.78 -3.40
N VAL A 32 -15.12 -14.50 -3.12
CA VAL A 32 -13.80 -13.87 -2.93
C VAL A 32 -13.33 -13.21 -4.23
N THR A 33 -13.60 -13.85 -5.37
CA THR A 33 -13.28 -13.31 -6.69
C THR A 33 -14.07 -12.02 -6.96
N ALA A 34 -15.38 -12.03 -6.69
CA ALA A 34 -16.24 -10.85 -6.82
C ALA A 34 -15.82 -9.72 -5.88
N ALA A 35 -15.52 -10.02 -4.61
CA ALA A 35 -15.07 -9.03 -3.63
C ALA A 35 -13.73 -8.39 -4.02
N TRP A 36 -12.78 -9.18 -4.53
CA TRP A 36 -11.51 -8.65 -5.04
C TRP A 36 -11.74 -7.77 -6.27
N ALA A 37 -12.59 -8.20 -7.21
CA ALA A 37 -12.92 -7.42 -8.39
C ALA A 37 -13.60 -6.09 -8.02
N ALA A 38 -14.45 -6.08 -6.98
CA ALA A 38 -15.09 -4.86 -6.47
C ALA A 38 -14.10 -3.81 -5.97
N VAL A 39 -12.88 -4.20 -5.56
CA VAL A 39 -11.80 -3.26 -5.18
C VAL A 39 -10.91 -2.92 -6.37
N VAL A 40 -10.55 -3.91 -7.18
CA VAL A 40 -9.61 -3.74 -8.30
C VAL A 40 -10.21 -2.95 -9.46
N VAL A 41 -11.48 -3.18 -9.80
CA VAL A 41 -12.13 -2.49 -10.92
C VAL A 41 -12.12 -0.96 -10.73
N PRO A 42 -12.51 -0.39 -9.57
CA PRO A 42 -12.38 1.05 -9.34
C PRO A 42 -10.97 1.60 -9.51
N ILE A 43 -9.93 0.88 -9.06
CA ILE A 43 -8.52 1.29 -9.23
C ILE A 43 -8.17 1.39 -10.72
N VAL A 44 -8.50 0.35 -11.49
CA VAL A 44 -8.23 0.31 -12.93
C VAL A 44 -9.02 1.38 -13.67
N VAL A 45 -10.31 1.53 -13.36
CA VAL A 45 -11.17 2.54 -13.97
C VAL A 45 -10.68 3.95 -13.66
N ALA A 46 -10.27 4.22 -12.42
CA ALA A 46 -9.73 5.52 -12.03
C ALA A 46 -8.45 5.86 -12.81
N ALA A 47 -7.52 4.91 -12.90
CA ALA A 47 -6.27 5.11 -13.65
C ALA A 47 -6.51 5.29 -15.15
N VAL A 48 -7.39 4.47 -15.76
CA VAL A 48 -7.75 4.60 -17.19
C VAL A 48 -8.44 5.93 -17.45
N ARG A 49 -9.37 6.37 -16.59
CA ARG A 49 -10.00 7.68 -16.70
C ARG A 49 -8.98 8.80 -16.54
N ALA A 50 -8.02 8.68 -15.64
CA ALA A 50 -6.97 9.67 -15.47
C ALA A 50 -6.13 9.82 -16.75
N VAL A 51 -5.72 8.69 -17.34
CA VAL A 51 -5.00 8.69 -18.62
C VAL A 51 -5.84 9.31 -19.74
N ALA A 52 -7.11 8.91 -19.87
CA ALA A 52 -8.02 9.41 -20.89
C ALA A 52 -8.30 10.92 -20.76
N ASN A 53 -8.29 11.46 -19.54
CA ASN A 53 -8.47 12.89 -19.26
C ASN A 53 -7.14 13.64 -19.13
N HIS A 54 -6.05 13.10 -19.68
CA HIS A 54 -4.73 13.74 -19.70
C HIS A 54 -4.23 14.18 -18.32
N TRP A 55 -4.37 13.33 -17.30
CA TRP A 55 -3.75 13.58 -16.01
C TRP A 55 -2.24 13.86 -16.16
N LEU A 56 -1.73 14.79 -15.36
CA LEU A 56 -0.33 15.21 -15.39
C LEU A 56 0.24 15.13 -13.97
N PRO A 57 1.33 14.37 -13.75
CA PRO A 57 2.07 14.48 -12.51
C PRO A 57 2.73 15.86 -12.43
N ILE A 58 2.42 16.62 -11.37
CA ILE A 58 3.00 17.94 -11.07
C ILE A 58 3.61 17.95 -9.66
N GLY A 59 4.49 18.91 -9.37
CA GLY A 59 5.19 18.98 -8.07
C GLY A 59 5.95 17.68 -7.78
N ASP A 60 5.81 17.15 -6.56
CA ASP A 60 6.44 15.90 -6.12
C ASP A 60 6.11 14.71 -7.05
N ASN A 61 4.90 14.68 -7.60
CA ASN A 61 4.49 13.60 -8.50
C ASN A 61 5.32 13.57 -9.79
N ALA A 62 5.77 14.73 -10.28
CA ALA A 62 6.58 14.82 -11.50
C ALA A 62 7.95 14.13 -11.32
N LEU A 63 8.47 14.11 -10.09
CA LEU A 63 9.74 13.46 -9.76
C LEU A 63 9.72 11.96 -10.09
N PHE A 64 8.59 11.27 -9.84
CA PHE A 64 8.46 9.85 -10.16
C PHE A 64 8.62 9.57 -11.64
N GLN A 65 8.08 10.42 -12.51
CA GLN A 65 8.27 10.30 -13.95
C GLN A 65 9.75 10.45 -14.32
N ILE A 66 10.43 11.45 -13.76
CA ILE A 66 11.83 11.75 -14.08
C ILE A 66 12.72 10.59 -13.60
N ARG A 67 12.63 10.23 -12.33
CA ARG A 67 13.50 9.20 -11.73
C ARG A 67 13.21 7.79 -12.26
N ALA A 68 11.96 7.48 -12.63
CA ALA A 68 11.64 6.22 -13.29
C ALA A 68 12.31 6.10 -14.68
N ARG A 69 12.50 7.22 -15.41
CA ARG A 69 13.23 7.20 -16.69
C ARG A 69 14.72 6.94 -16.49
N ASP A 70 15.29 7.48 -15.42
CA ASP A 70 16.71 7.34 -15.08
C ASP A 70 17.11 5.90 -14.73
N VAL A 71 16.17 5.03 -14.34
CA VAL A 71 16.46 3.65 -13.93
C VAL A 71 17.21 2.87 -15.02
N GLY A 72 18.40 2.34 -14.72
CA GLY A 72 19.21 1.62 -15.71
C GLY A 72 19.98 2.51 -16.69
N THR A 73 20.05 3.82 -16.44
CA THR A 73 20.92 4.75 -17.17
C THR A 73 22.13 5.15 -16.30
N SER A 74 23.00 6.03 -16.80
CA SER A 74 24.08 6.66 -16.01
C SER A 74 23.57 7.45 -14.80
N HIS A 75 22.29 7.86 -14.79
CA HIS A 75 21.67 8.65 -13.73
C HIS A 75 20.78 7.83 -12.78
N HIS A 76 20.91 6.49 -12.79
CA HIS A 76 20.10 5.57 -12.01
C HIS A 76 19.92 6.00 -10.53
N PRO A 77 18.68 6.09 -10.03
CA PRO A 77 18.41 6.40 -8.64
C PRO A 77 18.79 5.21 -7.74
N TRP A 78 19.61 5.46 -6.72
CA TRP A 78 19.93 4.48 -5.68
C TRP A 78 19.11 4.65 -4.41
N LEU A 79 18.42 5.78 -4.28
CA LEU A 79 17.65 6.21 -3.13
C LEU A 79 16.24 6.63 -3.56
N GLY A 80 15.33 6.67 -2.58
CA GLY A 80 13.98 7.19 -2.75
C GLY A 80 13.95 8.72 -2.85
N THR A 81 12.77 9.31 -2.69
CA THR A 81 12.62 10.77 -2.71
C THR A 81 13.28 11.42 -1.49
N TRP A 82 13.57 12.72 -1.60
CA TRP A 82 14.01 13.53 -0.47
C TRP A 82 12.99 13.47 0.67
N SER A 83 13.49 13.38 1.90
CA SER A 83 12.66 13.30 3.10
C SER A 83 12.66 14.63 3.84
N SER A 84 11.50 15.02 4.37
CA SER A 84 11.38 16.17 5.27
C SER A 84 12.27 16.08 6.52
N ALA A 85 12.71 14.87 6.89
CA ALA A 85 13.71 14.66 7.94
C ALA A 85 15.03 15.41 7.69
N SER A 86 15.31 15.77 6.43
CA SER A 86 16.50 16.57 6.07
C SER A 86 16.48 17.97 6.69
N VAL A 87 15.30 18.55 6.89
CA VAL A 87 15.13 19.87 7.50
C VAL A 87 15.64 19.83 8.94
N ASP A 88 15.16 18.85 9.71
CA ASP A 88 15.55 18.68 11.11
C ASP A 88 17.00 18.23 11.26
N ALA A 89 17.50 17.43 10.30
CA ALA A 89 18.86 16.94 10.31
C ALA A 89 19.91 17.94 9.80
N GLY A 90 19.48 19.06 9.20
CA GLY A 90 20.39 20.06 8.60
C GLY A 90 21.24 19.54 7.43
N ARG A 91 20.84 18.41 6.83
CA ARG A 91 21.52 17.79 5.69
C ARG A 91 20.56 16.89 4.92
N ASP A 92 20.85 16.66 3.65
CA ASP A 92 19.98 15.86 2.79
C ASP A 92 19.88 14.40 3.25
N LEU A 93 18.64 13.96 3.43
CA LEU A 93 18.23 12.61 3.75
C LEU A 93 17.17 12.18 2.76
N ASN A 94 17.34 10.99 2.19
CA ASN A 94 16.39 10.42 1.26
C ASN A 94 15.70 9.22 1.88
N HIS A 95 14.53 8.85 1.35
CA HIS A 95 13.95 7.57 1.71
C HIS A 95 14.89 6.42 1.28
N PRO A 96 14.92 5.32 2.05
CA PRO A 96 15.98 4.31 1.99
C PRO A 96 16.25 3.68 0.62
N GLY A 97 15.28 3.62 -0.29
CA GLY A 97 15.49 2.92 -1.55
C GLY A 97 14.59 3.37 -2.71
N PRO A 98 15.00 3.05 -3.95
CA PRO A 98 14.40 3.59 -5.16
C PRO A 98 13.30 2.68 -5.73
N ILE A 99 12.86 1.66 -4.98
CA ILE A 99 12.01 0.57 -5.49
C ILE A 99 10.75 1.05 -6.23
N LEU A 100 10.14 2.15 -5.81
CA LEU A 100 8.99 2.69 -6.53
C LEU A 100 9.38 3.26 -7.90
N PHE A 101 10.55 3.90 -8.02
CA PHE A 101 11.09 4.30 -9.33
C PHE A 101 11.36 3.08 -10.21
N ASP A 102 11.92 2.00 -9.66
CA ASP A 102 12.17 0.76 -10.39
C ASP A 102 10.88 0.13 -10.92
N LEU A 103 9.84 0.06 -10.09
CA LEU A 103 8.53 -0.48 -10.46
C LEU A 103 7.84 0.38 -11.53
N LEU A 104 8.01 1.69 -11.48
CA LEU A 104 7.44 2.63 -12.44
C LEU A 104 8.24 2.72 -13.74
N ALA A 105 9.49 2.24 -13.76
CA ALA A 105 10.40 2.39 -14.89
C ALA A 105 9.85 1.76 -16.18
N LEU A 106 9.35 0.53 -16.11
CA LEU A 106 8.76 -0.16 -17.27
C LEU A 106 7.46 0.51 -17.72
N PRO A 107 6.45 0.76 -16.86
CA PRO A 107 5.25 1.50 -17.24
C PRO A 107 5.54 2.85 -17.90
N VAL A 108 6.50 3.62 -17.38
CA VAL A 108 6.89 4.94 -17.91
C VAL A 108 7.54 4.84 -19.30
N ARG A 109 8.33 3.80 -19.57
CA ARG A 109 8.91 3.58 -20.89
C ARG A 109 7.88 3.13 -21.93
N VAL A 110 6.95 2.27 -21.53
CA VAL A 110 5.97 1.66 -22.45
C VAL A 110 4.81 2.61 -22.75
N PHE A 111 4.29 3.30 -21.74
CA PHE A 111 3.07 4.13 -21.87
C PHE A 111 3.37 5.64 -21.86
N GLY A 112 4.65 6.03 -21.79
CA GLY A 112 5.06 7.41 -21.63
C GLY A 112 4.98 7.90 -20.18
N GLY A 113 5.50 9.10 -19.92
CA GLY A 113 5.70 9.59 -18.57
C GLY A 113 4.42 9.71 -17.73
N ARG A 114 3.43 10.42 -18.27
CA ARG A 114 2.17 10.74 -17.57
C ARG A 114 1.34 9.49 -17.29
N ALA A 115 1.06 8.74 -18.36
CA ALA A 115 0.23 7.54 -18.27
C ALA A 115 0.95 6.38 -17.58
N GLY A 116 2.26 6.22 -17.81
CA GLY A 116 3.05 5.18 -17.18
C GLY A 116 3.14 5.32 -15.66
N VAL A 117 3.27 6.54 -15.15
CA VAL A 117 3.20 6.78 -13.69
C VAL A 117 1.83 6.36 -13.14
N ALA A 118 0.73 6.86 -13.68
CA ALA A 118 -0.62 6.54 -13.19
C ALA A 118 -0.93 5.03 -13.27
N LEU A 119 -0.65 4.40 -14.42
CA LEU A 119 -0.88 2.96 -14.62
C LEU A 119 0.04 2.09 -13.76
N GLY A 120 1.29 2.50 -13.57
CA GLY A 120 2.26 1.80 -12.73
C GLY A 120 1.86 1.85 -11.25
N THR A 121 1.47 3.02 -10.75
CA THR A 121 0.97 3.17 -9.38
C THR A 121 -0.32 2.38 -9.16
N ALA A 122 -1.25 2.43 -10.11
CA ALA A 122 -2.46 1.62 -10.06
C ALA A 122 -2.13 0.12 -10.00
N ALA A 123 -1.13 -0.33 -10.76
CA ALA A 123 -0.67 -1.72 -10.72
C ALA A 123 -0.09 -2.10 -9.33
N VAL A 124 0.69 -1.22 -8.70
CA VAL A 124 1.16 -1.40 -7.31
C VAL A 124 -0.01 -1.60 -6.36
N ASN A 125 -1.04 -0.76 -6.46
CA ASN A 125 -2.25 -0.85 -5.64
C ASN A 125 -3.04 -2.14 -5.90
N VAL A 126 -3.18 -2.58 -7.16
CA VAL A 126 -3.81 -3.87 -7.50
C VAL A 126 -3.03 -5.05 -6.94
N VAL A 127 -1.70 -5.01 -6.99
CA VAL A 127 -0.86 -6.04 -6.36
C VAL A 127 -1.08 -6.07 -4.86
N ALA A 128 -1.13 -4.93 -4.18
CA ALA A 128 -1.38 -4.86 -2.75
C ALA A 128 -2.75 -5.48 -2.37
N VAL A 129 -3.83 -5.14 -3.09
CA VAL A 129 -5.17 -5.72 -2.89
C VAL A 129 -5.17 -7.23 -3.13
N THR A 130 -4.41 -7.69 -4.13
CA THR A 130 -4.24 -9.12 -4.41
C THR A 130 -3.51 -9.83 -3.28
N LEU A 131 -2.46 -9.23 -2.72
CA LEU A 131 -1.76 -9.75 -1.55
C LEU A 131 -2.68 -9.81 -0.32
N VAL A 132 -3.54 -8.81 -0.10
CA VAL A 132 -4.58 -8.85 0.93
C VAL A 132 -5.46 -10.08 0.75
N ALA A 133 -6.04 -10.27 -0.44
CA ALA A 133 -6.94 -11.40 -0.71
C ALA A 133 -6.25 -12.75 -0.47
N VAL A 134 -5.03 -12.94 -0.99
CA VAL A 134 -4.30 -14.21 -0.90
C VAL A 134 -3.86 -14.48 0.54
N MET A 135 -3.30 -13.50 1.25
CA MET A 135 -2.84 -13.68 2.62
C MET A 135 -4.01 -13.89 3.58
N ALA A 136 -5.09 -13.10 3.46
CA ALA A 136 -6.28 -13.27 4.28
C ALA A 136 -6.98 -14.61 4.04
N ARG A 137 -7.03 -15.08 2.79
CA ARG A 137 -7.57 -16.41 2.47
C ARG A 137 -6.75 -17.53 3.10
N ARG A 138 -5.42 -17.40 3.11
CA ARG A 138 -4.52 -18.38 3.75
C ARG A 138 -4.58 -18.32 5.28
N ALA A 139 -4.87 -17.16 5.86
CA ALA A 139 -4.92 -16.97 7.30
C ALA A 139 -6.26 -17.37 7.91
N GLY A 140 -7.37 -17.00 7.27
CA GLY A 140 -8.73 -17.13 7.82
C GLY A 140 -9.77 -17.71 6.86
N GLY A 141 -9.33 -18.41 5.80
CA GLY A 141 -10.24 -19.03 4.83
C GLY A 141 -11.09 -18.01 4.08
N ARG A 142 -12.29 -18.42 3.65
CA ARG A 142 -13.22 -17.55 2.90
C ARG A 142 -13.63 -16.32 3.72
N GLY A 143 -13.98 -16.51 5.00
CA GLY A 143 -14.42 -15.43 5.88
C GLY A 143 -13.34 -14.36 6.07
N GLY A 144 -12.10 -14.78 6.34
CA GLY A 144 -10.96 -13.86 6.45
C GLY A 144 -10.72 -13.05 5.17
N ALA A 145 -10.80 -13.70 4.01
CA ALA A 145 -10.65 -13.01 2.72
C ALA A 145 -11.75 -11.98 2.46
N LEU A 146 -13.01 -12.33 2.69
CA LEU A 146 -14.14 -11.42 2.50
C LEU A 146 -14.09 -10.23 3.47
N ALA A 147 -13.77 -10.48 4.75
CA ALA A 147 -13.66 -9.42 5.75
C ALA A 147 -12.51 -8.45 5.41
N ALA A 148 -11.33 -8.97 5.04
CA ALA A 148 -10.20 -8.15 4.66
C ALA A 148 -10.51 -7.34 3.38
N LEU A 149 -11.09 -7.96 2.36
CA LEU A 149 -11.48 -7.28 1.12
C LEU A 149 -12.59 -6.24 1.33
N ALA A 150 -13.55 -6.48 2.22
CA ALA A 150 -14.56 -5.50 2.58
C ALA A 150 -13.93 -4.27 3.26
N ALA A 151 -12.99 -4.49 4.19
CA ALA A 151 -12.24 -3.40 4.82
C ALA A 151 -11.38 -2.63 3.80
N THR A 152 -10.73 -3.34 2.87
CA THR A 152 -9.96 -2.71 1.79
C THR A 152 -10.86 -1.96 0.80
N ALA A 153 -12.05 -2.48 0.48
CA ALA A 153 -13.03 -1.82 -0.37
C ALA A 153 -13.51 -0.51 0.27
N TRP A 154 -13.82 -0.56 1.57
CA TRP A 154 -14.15 0.64 2.33
C TRP A 154 -13.00 1.64 2.27
N MET A 155 -11.78 1.23 2.58
CA MET A 155 -10.59 2.10 2.50
C MET A 155 -10.41 2.72 1.09
N ALA A 156 -10.48 1.91 0.04
CA ALA A 156 -10.34 2.39 -1.34
C ALA A 156 -11.46 3.37 -1.73
N TYR A 157 -12.69 3.15 -1.25
CA TYR A 157 -13.79 4.07 -1.44
C TYR A 157 -13.52 5.42 -0.75
N THR A 158 -13.02 5.39 0.49
CA THR A 158 -12.72 6.64 1.20
C THR A 158 -11.60 7.40 0.52
N MET A 159 -10.54 6.72 0.06
CA MET A 159 -9.42 7.34 -0.68
C MET A 159 -9.88 8.24 -1.85
N GLY A 160 -11.03 7.96 -2.46
CA GLY A 160 -11.50 8.66 -3.65
C GLY A 160 -10.72 8.24 -4.89
N SER A 161 -11.13 8.72 -6.08
CA SER A 161 -10.57 8.18 -7.34
C SER A 161 -9.10 8.50 -7.58
N GLU A 162 -8.62 9.67 -7.13
CA GLU A 162 -7.27 10.14 -7.45
C GLU A 162 -6.18 9.35 -6.69
N LEU A 163 -6.37 9.14 -5.38
CA LEU A 163 -5.42 8.41 -4.54
C LEU A 163 -5.21 6.94 -4.96
N LEU A 164 -6.10 6.38 -5.81
CA LEU A 164 -5.96 5.02 -6.32
C LEU A 164 -4.85 4.86 -7.35
N PHE A 165 -4.36 5.95 -7.94
CA PHE A 165 -3.27 5.94 -8.93
C PHE A 165 -2.22 7.04 -8.71
N ASP A 166 -2.35 7.85 -7.65
CA ASP A 166 -1.42 8.91 -7.32
C ASP A 166 -0.10 8.37 -6.73
N PRO A 167 1.07 8.68 -7.32
CA PRO A 167 2.35 8.07 -6.95
C PRO A 167 2.94 8.65 -5.66
N TRP A 168 2.39 9.75 -5.13
CA TRP A 168 2.96 10.42 -3.97
C TRP A 168 3.09 9.44 -2.81
N ASN A 169 4.25 9.49 -2.14
CA ASN A 169 4.68 8.50 -1.15
C ASN A 169 3.62 8.17 -0.09
N PRO A 170 2.93 9.14 0.56
CA PRO A 170 1.90 8.82 1.54
C PRO A 170 0.63 8.21 0.92
N HIS A 171 0.33 8.47 -0.36
CA HIS A 171 -0.85 7.96 -1.05
C HIS A 171 -0.65 6.52 -1.56
N VAL A 172 0.44 6.27 -2.30
CA VAL A 172 0.73 4.95 -2.89
C VAL A 172 0.89 3.84 -1.85
N LEU A 173 1.19 4.20 -0.59
CA LEU A 173 1.43 3.24 0.49
C LEU A 173 0.19 2.83 1.28
N ILE A 174 -0.98 3.44 1.07
CA ILE A 174 -2.19 3.14 1.86
C ILE A 174 -2.61 1.66 1.71
N LEU A 175 -2.75 1.18 0.47
CA LEU A 175 -3.14 -0.22 0.19
C LEU A 175 -1.99 -1.21 0.46
N PRO A 176 -0.72 -0.92 0.12
CA PRO A 176 0.43 -1.70 0.59
C PRO A 176 0.50 -1.84 2.12
N CYS A 177 0.21 -0.79 2.89
CA CYS A 177 0.14 -0.87 4.34
C CYS A 177 -0.96 -1.85 4.81
N CYS A 178 -2.14 -1.81 4.18
CA CYS A 178 -3.19 -2.81 4.43
C CYS A 178 -2.70 -4.24 4.13
N ALA A 179 -2.01 -4.45 3.01
CA ALA A 179 -1.39 -5.73 2.68
C ALA A 179 -0.34 -6.16 3.72
N MET A 180 0.46 -5.22 4.25
CA MET A 180 1.44 -5.47 5.31
C MET A 180 0.76 -5.96 6.59
N LEU A 181 -0.32 -5.31 7.03
CA LEU A 181 -1.09 -5.72 8.22
C LEU A 181 -1.68 -7.13 8.07
N VAL A 182 -2.26 -7.43 6.90
CA VAL A 182 -2.82 -8.76 6.61
C VAL A 182 -1.71 -9.82 6.50
N ALA A 183 -0.55 -9.48 5.93
CA ALA A 183 0.61 -10.38 5.91
C ALA A 183 1.19 -10.63 7.30
N ALA A 184 1.13 -9.63 8.20
CA ALA A 184 1.49 -9.80 9.61
C ALA A 184 0.54 -10.76 10.32
N TRP A 185 -0.77 -10.60 10.12
CA TRP A 185 -1.77 -11.56 10.61
C TRP A 185 -1.53 -12.98 10.07
N ALA A 186 -1.31 -13.11 8.76
CA ALA A 186 -0.99 -14.39 8.12
C ALA A 186 0.28 -15.02 8.70
N THR A 187 1.31 -14.21 9.00
CA THR A 187 2.54 -14.67 9.66
C THR A 187 2.27 -15.17 11.08
N ALA A 188 1.48 -14.41 11.86
CA ALA A 188 1.14 -14.74 13.24
C ALA A 188 0.44 -16.11 13.35
N VAL A 189 -0.49 -16.40 12.44
CA VAL A 189 -1.20 -17.70 12.40
C VAL A 189 -0.42 -18.80 11.67
N GLY A 190 0.79 -18.52 11.17
CA GLY A 190 1.65 -19.51 10.51
C GLY A 190 1.23 -19.87 9.07
N ALA A 191 0.48 -19.00 8.40
CA ALA A 191 0.05 -19.21 7.01
C ALA A 191 1.23 -19.28 6.04
N ARG A 192 1.09 -20.12 5.00
CA ARG A 192 2.16 -20.35 4.01
C ARG A 192 2.55 -19.05 3.30
N GLY A 193 3.83 -18.66 3.45
CA GLY A 193 4.39 -17.49 2.79
C GLY A 193 4.06 -16.15 3.46
N GLY A 194 3.46 -16.14 4.66
CA GLY A 194 3.15 -14.90 5.39
C GLY A 194 4.39 -14.03 5.61
N LEU A 195 5.45 -14.58 6.21
CA LEU A 195 6.65 -13.83 6.55
C LEU A 195 7.39 -13.23 5.34
N PRO A 196 7.70 -13.97 4.24
CA PRO A 196 8.35 -13.35 3.08
C PRO A 196 7.50 -12.26 2.42
N VAL A 197 6.16 -12.42 2.38
CA VAL A 197 5.28 -11.35 1.89
C VAL A 197 5.30 -10.14 2.82
N LEU A 198 5.23 -10.37 4.13
CA LEU A 198 5.32 -9.31 5.14
C LEU A 198 6.62 -8.51 4.98
N LEU A 199 7.76 -9.19 4.92
CA LEU A 199 9.06 -8.54 4.76
C LEU A 199 9.20 -7.81 3.42
N GLY A 200 8.62 -8.37 2.35
CA GLY A 200 8.62 -7.73 1.04
C GLY A 200 7.84 -6.42 1.01
N VAL A 201 6.59 -6.45 1.49
CA VAL A 201 5.74 -5.27 1.56
C VAL A 201 6.28 -4.26 2.57
N ALA A 202 6.79 -4.72 3.72
CA ALA A 202 7.41 -3.85 4.72
C ALA A 202 8.66 -3.14 4.17
N SER A 203 9.49 -3.85 3.41
CA SER A 203 10.65 -3.25 2.72
C SER A 203 10.21 -2.21 1.69
N PHE A 204 9.18 -2.50 0.90
CA PHE A 204 8.61 -1.54 -0.03
C PHE A 204 8.11 -0.27 0.69
N CYS A 205 7.30 -0.41 1.75
CA CYS A 205 6.78 0.72 2.51
C CYS A 205 7.92 1.57 3.12
N LEU A 206 8.93 0.94 3.72
CA LEU A 206 10.03 1.67 4.34
C LEU A 206 10.89 2.40 3.31
N GLN A 207 11.18 1.76 2.18
CA GLN A 207 11.96 2.39 1.11
C GLN A 207 11.23 3.56 0.46
N VAL A 208 9.91 3.50 0.36
CA VAL A 208 9.10 4.58 -0.21
C VAL A 208 8.86 5.70 0.80
N HIS A 209 8.67 5.43 2.09
CA HIS A 209 8.43 6.49 3.05
C HIS A 209 8.89 6.15 4.47
N LEU A 210 9.79 6.99 5.01
CA LEU A 210 10.47 6.76 6.29
C LEU A 210 9.52 6.68 7.49
N SER A 211 8.35 7.33 7.45
CA SER A 211 7.39 7.28 8.57
C SER A 211 6.88 5.87 8.89
N TYR A 212 7.07 4.91 7.97
CA TYR A 212 6.73 3.51 8.20
C TYR A 212 7.76 2.75 9.03
N ALA A 213 8.90 3.33 9.38
CA ALA A 213 9.98 2.65 10.14
C ALA A 213 9.46 1.95 11.40
N THR A 214 8.61 2.61 12.19
CA THR A 214 8.03 2.03 13.40
C THR A 214 7.17 0.81 13.10
N LEU A 215 6.32 0.88 12.07
CA LEU A 215 5.45 -0.23 11.67
C LEU A 215 6.25 -1.40 11.09
N VAL A 216 7.27 -1.10 10.27
CA VAL A 216 8.09 -2.09 9.58
C VAL A 216 8.99 -2.87 10.55
N VAL A 217 9.41 -2.27 11.65
CA VAL A 217 10.11 -2.98 12.74
C VAL A 217 9.12 -3.68 13.67
N GLY A 218 8.07 -2.97 14.11
CA GLY A 218 7.14 -3.46 15.13
C GLY A 218 6.28 -4.64 14.65
N LEU A 219 5.69 -4.56 13.46
CA LEU A 219 4.73 -5.56 12.98
C LEU A 219 5.37 -6.95 12.78
N PRO A 220 6.54 -7.10 12.12
CA PRO A 220 7.17 -8.42 12.00
C PRO A 220 7.57 -9.01 13.36
N LEU A 221 8.05 -8.19 14.29
CA LEU A 221 8.40 -8.64 15.64
C LEU A 221 7.16 -9.14 16.41
N VAL A 222 6.07 -8.38 16.38
CA VAL A 222 4.80 -8.78 17.01
C VAL A 222 4.25 -10.04 16.36
N ALA A 223 4.21 -10.11 15.02
CA ALA A 223 3.71 -11.28 14.31
C ALA A 223 4.53 -12.54 14.63
N LEU A 224 5.86 -12.42 14.69
CA LEU A 224 6.73 -13.53 15.06
C LEU A 224 6.58 -13.91 16.53
N GLY A 225 6.45 -12.93 17.43
CA GLY A 225 6.20 -13.15 18.85
C GLY A 225 4.89 -13.93 19.09
N VAL A 226 3.80 -13.51 18.44
CA VAL A 226 2.51 -14.22 18.47
C VAL A 226 2.67 -15.64 17.90
N ARG A 227 3.37 -15.79 16.76
CA ARG A 227 3.59 -17.10 16.14
C ARG A 227 4.33 -18.06 17.06
N LEU A 228 5.36 -17.58 17.75
CA LEU A 228 6.13 -18.35 18.74
C LEU A 228 5.29 -18.69 19.97
N ALA A 229 4.46 -17.76 20.45
CA ALA A 229 3.56 -18.00 21.57
C ALA A 229 2.51 -19.07 21.24
N LEU A 230 1.90 -19.02 20.05
CA LEU A 230 0.96 -20.05 19.57
C LEU A 230 1.66 -21.40 19.38
N GLY A 231 2.85 -21.42 18.77
CA GLY A 231 3.62 -22.64 18.60
C GLY A 231 3.95 -23.34 19.92
N ARG A 232 4.28 -22.58 20.96
CA ARG A 232 4.49 -23.11 22.32
C ARG A 232 3.22 -23.73 22.90
N ARG A 233 2.05 -23.10 22.70
CA ARG A 233 0.76 -23.66 23.14
C ARG A 233 0.43 -24.97 22.42
N ASP A 234 0.79 -25.07 21.15
CA ASP A 234 0.61 -26.28 20.33
C ASP A 234 1.67 -27.37 20.62
N GLY A 235 2.46 -27.24 21.70
CA GLY A 235 3.51 -28.20 22.06
C GLY A 235 4.74 -28.22 21.16
N HIS A 236 4.89 -27.25 20.25
CA HIS A 236 6.05 -27.14 19.38
C HIS A 236 7.18 -26.34 20.04
N GLY A 237 8.42 -26.84 19.92
CA GLY A 237 9.61 -26.09 20.30
C GLY A 237 9.72 -24.73 19.58
N GLY A 238 10.31 -23.73 20.24
CA GLY A 238 10.51 -22.40 19.64
C GLY A 238 11.36 -22.45 18.37
N ALA A 239 12.45 -23.24 18.38
CA ALA A 239 13.35 -23.39 17.24
C ALA A 239 12.67 -24.05 16.02
N THR A 240 11.83 -25.07 16.23
CA THR A 240 11.10 -25.72 15.14
C THR A 240 10.04 -24.79 14.55
N THR A 241 9.35 -24.02 15.39
CA THR A 241 8.40 -23.00 14.96
C THR A 241 9.08 -21.90 14.13
N LEU A 242 10.24 -21.41 14.60
CA LEU A 242 11.01 -20.39 13.90
C LEU A 242 11.49 -20.91 12.54
N ARG A 243 12.09 -22.11 12.49
CA ARG A 243 12.57 -22.72 11.23
C ARG A 243 11.46 -22.94 10.20
N ARG A 244 10.24 -23.26 10.63
CA ARG A 244 9.07 -23.41 9.73
C ARG A 244 8.55 -22.06 9.21
N THR A 245 8.76 -21.00 9.97
CA THR A 245 8.25 -19.65 9.68
C THR A 245 9.25 -18.84 8.86
N VAL A 246 10.52 -18.84 9.25
CA VAL A 246 11.64 -18.19 8.56
C VAL A 246 12.14 -19.10 7.45
N ARG A 247 11.54 -18.94 6.27
CA ARG A 247 11.88 -19.72 5.08
C ARG A 247 13.01 -19.04 4.31
N PRO A 248 13.77 -19.77 3.47
CA PRO A 248 14.79 -19.17 2.60
C PRO A 248 14.26 -18.00 1.76
N ALA A 249 13.00 -18.09 1.32
CA ALA A 249 12.32 -17.00 0.60
C ALA A 249 12.33 -15.66 1.37
N SER A 250 12.27 -15.66 2.70
CA SER A 250 12.34 -14.44 3.51
C SER A 250 13.68 -13.72 3.34
N TRP A 251 14.77 -14.49 3.35
CA TRP A 251 16.11 -13.96 3.16
C TRP A 251 16.35 -13.49 1.73
N ILE A 252 15.87 -14.25 0.74
CA ILE A 252 15.95 -13.85 -0.68
C ILE A 252 15.22 -12.54 -0.91
N VAL A 253 14.00 -12.39 -0.37
CA VAL A 253 13.23 -11.13 -0.48
C VAL A 253 14.01 -9.97 0.13
N LEU A 254 14.55 -10.11 1.35
CA LEU A 254 15.34 -9.05 1.96
C LEU A 254 16.59 -8.73 1.15
N ALA A 255 17.34 -9.74 0.72
CA ALA A 255 18.57 -9.55 -0.06
C ALA A 255 18.31 -8.83 -1.38
N VAL A 256 17.25 -9.21 -2.10
CA VAL A 256 16.90 -8.57 -3.39
C VAL A 256 16.44 -7.14 -3.18
N LEU A 257 15.50 -6.90 -2.26
CA LEU A 257 14.91 -5.57 -2.09
C LEU A 257 15.89 -4.57 -1.48
N TRP A 258 16.81 -5.02 -0.64
CA TRP A 258 17.81 -4.15 0.00
C TRP A 258 19.14 -4.08 -0.74
N ALA A 259 19.29 -4.77 -1.88
CA ALA A 259 20.52 -4.72 -2.67
C ALA A 259 20.92 -3.30 -3.06
N GLN A 260 19.99 -2.48 -3.56
CA GLN A 260 20.28 -1.09 -3.97
C GLN A 260 20.51 -0.14 -2.79
N PRO A 261 19.67 -0.15 -1.72
CA PRO A 261 19.97 0.61 -0.49
C PRO A 261 21.32 0.25 0.14
N LEU A 262 21.69 -1.03 0.15
CA LEU A 262 22.99 -1.46 0.67
C LEU A 262 24.13 -1.05 -0.26
N TRP A 263 23.91 -1.08 -1.58
CA TRP A 263 24.88 -0.54 -2.53
C TRP A 263 25.14 0.94 -2.28
N ASP A 264 24.08 1.75 -2.09
CA ASP A 264 24.23 3.14 -1.70
C ASP A 264 25.03 3.28 -0.40
N GLN A 265 24.70 2.45 0.59
CA GLN A 265 25.33 2.51 1.91
C GLN A 265 26.85 2.28 1.87
N PHE A 266 27.33 1.40 0.98
CA PHE A 266 28.74 1.01 0.96
C PHE A 266 29.55 1.67 -0.15
N PHE A 267 28.91 2.16 -1.23
CA PHE A 267 29.60 2.65 -2.42
C PHE A 267 29.19 4.06 -2.85
N ARG A 268 28.25 4.71 -2.14
CA ARG A 268 27.74 6.05 -2.44
C ARG A 268 27.66 6.90 -1.17
N ASP A 269 26.52 7.55 -0.93
CA ASP A 269 26.35 8.61 0.06
C ASP A 269 26.16 8.09 1.49
N GLY A 270 25.92 6.79 1.67
CA GLY A 270 25.80 6.23 3.02
C GLY A 270 24.47 6.54 3.69
N ASN A 271 23.36 6.55 2.96
CA ASN A 271 22.09 7.14 3.44
C ASN A 271 21.49 6.42 4.67
N LEU A 272 21.66 5.11 4.86
CA LEU A 272 21.08 4.40 6.01
C LEU A 272 21.74 4.79 7.33
N LEU A 273 23.07 4.91 7.36
CA LEU A 273 23.82 5.39 8.53
C LEU A 273 23.47 6.85 8.81
N ALA A 274 23.28 7.63 7.75
CA ALA A 274 22.77 8.98 7.82
C ALA A 274 21.35 9.02 8.47
N LEU A 275 20.41 8.21 8.03
CA LEU A 275 19.07 8.16 8.63
C LEU A 275 19.12 7.72 10.11
N ALA A 276 19.97 6.75 10.44
CA ALA A 276 20.14 6.26 11.81
C ALA A 276 20.71 7.32 12.75
N SER A 277 21.68 8.12 12.29
CA SER A 277 22.26 9.21 13.09
C SER A 277 21.33 10.40 13.26
N ALA A 278 20.47 10.67 12.27
CA ALA A 278 19.50 11.77 12.33
C ALA A 278 18.39 11.56 13.37
N GLY A 279 17.96 10.31 13.60
CA GLY A 279 16.91 9.98 14.57
C GLY A 279 17.28 10.25 16.04
N GLY A 280 18.56 10.51 16.34
CA GLY A 280 19.06 10.77 17.69
C GLY A 280 19.08 12.24 18.13
N GLY A 281 18.68 13.17 17.27
CA GLY A 281 18.74 14.62 17.57
C GLY A 281 17.74 15.10 18.61
N ASP A 282 18.07 16.23 19.26
CA ASP A 282 17.25 16.96 20.25
C ASP A 282 16.13 17.81 19.62
N GLY A 283 15.76 17.53 18.36
CA GLY A 283 14.71 18.26 17.64
C GLY A 283 13.35 18.19 18.35
N GLN A 284 12.51 19.22 18.14
CA GLN A 284 11.17 19.27 18.71
C GLN A 284 10.36 18.05 18.30
N ARG A 285 9.93 17.26 19.28
CA ARG A 285 9.09 16.08 19.05
C ARG A 285 7.63 16.47 19.24
N VAL A 286 6.78 16.10 18.29
CA VAL A 286 5.31 16.27 18.38
C VAL A 286 4.77 15.65 19.68
N GLY A 287 5.39 14.58 20.19
CA GLY A 287 5.01 13.92 21.44
C GLY A 287 3.79 13.00 21.30
N GLY A 288 3.73 11.93 22.11
CA GLY A 288 2.67 10.92 22.00
C GLY A 288 1.27 11.45 22.30
N SER A 289 1.15 12.43 23.21
CA SER A 289 -0.13 13.04 23.58
C SER A 289 -0.74 13.83 22.44
N LEU A 290 0.02 14.71 21.79
CA LEU A 290 -0.43 15.46 20.62
C LEU A 290 -0.70 14.53 19.44
N GLY A 291 0.16 13.53 19.21
CA GLY A 291 -0.07 12.51 18.19
C GLY A 291 -1.40 11.77 18.37
N MET A 292 -1.70 11.32 19.60
CA MET A 292 -2.99 10.69 19.92
C MET A 292 -4.17 11.66 19.80
N ARG A 293 -3.99 12.94 20.16
CA ARG A 293 -5.02 13.97 19.94
C ARG A 293 -5.30 14.20 18.46
N ILE A 294 -4.27 14.27 17.61
CA ILE A 294 -4.43 14.41 16.16
C ILE A 294 -5.14 13.17 15.60
N ALA A 295 -4.68 11.97 15.96
CA ALA A 295 -5.30 10.72 15.52
C ALA A 295 -6.77 10.64 15.96
N GLY A 296 -7.06 10.98 17.22
CA GLY A 296 -8.42 11.04 17.76
C GLY A 296 -9.28 12.10 17.06
N ALA A 297 -8.73 13.28 16.78
CA ALA A 297 -9.42 14.35 16.08
C ALA A 297 -9.77 13.97 14.64
N VAL A 298 -8.90 13.23 13.94
CA VAL A 298 -9.18 12.69 12.60
C VAL A 298 -10.20 11.54 12.68
N TRP A 299 -10.07 10.64 13.66
CA TRP A 299 -10.99 9.51 13.84
C TRP A 299 -12.41 9.96 14.18
N TRP A 300 -12.54 11.06 14.92
CA TRP A 300 -13.80 11.67 15.30
C TRP A 300 -14.44 12.53 14.20
N GLN A 301 -13.94 12.49 12.96
CA GLN A 301 -14.57 13.16 11.80
C GLN A 301 -15.30 12.17 10.89
N PRO A 302 -16.43 11.58 11.33
CA PRO A 302 -17.21 10.75 10.45
C PRO A 302 -18.16 11.67 9.61
N PRO A 303 -18.57 11.32 8.38
CA PRO A 303 -18.06 10.24 7.55
C PRO A 303 -17.13 10.84 6.48
N TRP A 304 -15.86 10.42 6.50
CA TRP A 304 -14.89 10.66 5.42
C TRP A 304 -15.38 10.19 4.03
N SER A 305 -16.44 9.38 3.98
CA SER A 305 -17.10 8.89 2.76
C SER A 305 -18.14 9.83 2.14
N ALA A 306 -18.55 10.90 2.83
CA ALA A 306 -19.50 11.89 2.28
C ALA A 306 -18.80 13.12 1.67
N ARG A 307 -17.51 12.99 1.32
CA ARG A 307 -16.70 14.09 0.80
C ARG A 307 -16.72 14.15 -0.72
N SER A 308 -16.61 15.36 -1.24
CA SER A 308 -16.36 15.63 -2.66
C SER A 308 -14.91 15.35 -3.04
N ARG A 309 -13.94 15.64 -2.15
CA ARG A 309 -12.49 15.50 -2.40
C ARG A 309 -11.73 15.12 -1.12
N PHE A 310 -10.60 14.43 -1.26
CA PHE A 310 -9.74 14.03 -0.13
C PHE A 310 -9.17 15.23 0.63
N ILE A 311 -8.74 16.27 -0.08
CA ILE A 311 -8.13 17.48 0.50
C ILE A 311 -9.08 18.26 1.42
N ASP A 312 -10.39 18.12 1.23
CA ASP A 312 -11.41 18.81 2.04
C ASP A 312 -11.73 18.05 3.34
N ALA A 313 -11.10 16.91 3.58
CA ALA A 313 -11.49 15.99 4.66
C ALA A 313 -10.89 16.33 6.02
N ILE A 314 -9.70 16.92 6.03
CA ILE A 314 -9.03 17.38 7.24
C ILE A 314 -8.70 18.85 7.00
N PRO A 315 -9.34 19.79 7.72
CA PRO A 315 -8.98 21.20 7.65
C PRO A 315 -7.47 21.33 7.92
N ILE A 316 -6.77 22.14 7.12
CA ILE A 316 -5.36 22.43 7.36
C ILE A 316 -5.26 23.05 8.75
N THR A 317 -4.66 22.32 9.70
CA THR A 317 -4.40 22.79 11.05
C THR A 317 -3.02 23.40 11.11
N PHE A 318 -2.98 24.70 11.34
CA PHE A 318 -1.74 25.41 11.62
C PHE A 318 -1.42 25.32 13.11
N TYR A 319 -0.13 25.31 13.43
CA TYR A 319 0.35 25.59 14.77
C TYR A 319 0.03 27.05 15.11
N GLY A 320 -0.56 27.27 16.28
CA GLY A 320 -0.67 28.60 16.85
C GLY A 320 0.72 29.18 17.19
N PRO A 321 0.82 30.50 17.44
CA PRO A 321 2.07 31.15 17.85
C PRO A 321 2.68 30.56 19.13
N ASP A 322 1.88 29.87 19.94
CA ASP A 322 2.25 29.18 21.18
C ASP A 322 2.65 27.70 20.97
N GLY A 323 2.73 27.24 19.72
CA GLY A 323 3.03 25.85 19.37
C GLY A 323 1.88 24.88 19.64
N THR A 324 0.68 25.37 19.99
CA THR A 324 -0.49 24.51 20.17
C THR A 324 -1.19 24.27 18.83
N LEU A 325 -1.61 23.02 18.59
CA LEU A 325 -2.38 22.69 17.41
C LEU A 325 -3.80 23.23 17.60
N SER A 326 -4.23 24.12 16.71
CA SER A 326 -5.59 24.64 16.67
C SER A 326 -6.62 23.50 16.68
N SER A 327 -7.76 23.70 17.36
CA SER A 327 -8.81 22.68 17.45
C SER A 327 -9.34 22.35 16.05
N VAL A 328 -9.37 21.06 15.70
CA VAL A 328 -9.97 20.62 14.43
C VAL A 328 -11.49 20.78 14.55
N PRO A 329 -12.14 21.66 13.78
CA PRO A 329 -13.59 21.83 13.88
C PRO A 329 -14.30 20.53 13.48
N VAL A 330 -15.23 20.06 14.31
CA VAL A 330 -16.04 18.86 14.02
C VAL A 330 -17.12 19.24 13.03
N THR A 331 -16.96 18.80 11.78
CA THR A 331 -17.98 19.02 10.75
C THR A 331 -18.49 17.65 10.29
N ARG A 332 -19.82 17.46 10.23
CA ARG A 332 -20.50 16.26 9.66
C ARG A 332 -20.68 15.02 10.54
N MET A 333 -20.53 15.11 11.86
CA MET A 333 -20.72 13.99 12.80
C MET A 333 -22.11 13.30 12.70
N VAL A 334 -23.19 14.07 12.49
CA VAL A 334 -24.58 13.56 12.42
C VAL A 334 -24.84 12.63 11.22
N PRO A 335 -24.56 13.03 9.95
CA PRO A 335 -24.76 12.14 8.79
C PRO A 335 -23.89 10.87 8.86
N ALA A 336 -22.80 10.91 9.60
CA ALA A 336 -21.91 9.77 9.77
C ALA A 336 -22.42 8.65 10.66
N LEU A 337 -23.01 9.03 11.79
CA LEU A 337 -23.65 8.08 12.69
C LEU A 337 -24.79 7.37 11.96
N GLY A 338 -25.49 8.09 11.06
CA GLY A 338 -26.47 7.49 10.15
C GLY A 338 -25.87 6.43 9.21
N LEU A 339 -24.73 6.72 8.57
CA LEU A 339 -24.08 5.78 7.65
C LEU A 339 -23.50 4.55 8.38
N LEU A 340 -22.87 4.74 9.55
CA LEU A 340 -22.38 3.64 10.38
C LEU A 340 -23.53 2.76 10.88
N GLY A 341 -24.67 3.36 11.24
CA GLY A 341 -25.89 2.64 11.55
C GLY A 341 -26.38 1.79 10.38
N LEU A 342 -26.43 2.35 9.17
CA LEU A 342 -26.82 1.62 7.95
C LEU A 342 -25.87 0.45 7.64
N VAL A 343 -24.56 0.64 7.78
CA VAL A 343 -23.57 -0.44 7.57
C VAL A 343 -23.72 -1.54 8.62
N ALA A 344 -23.91 -1.20 9.89
CA ALA A 344 -24.14 -2.17 10.96
C ALA A 344 -25.42 -2.98 10.73
N VAL A 345 -26.50 -2.33 10.26
CA VAL A 345 -27.74 -3.00 9.87
C VAL A 345 -27.52 -3.95 8.69
N ALA A 346 -26.82 -3.50 7.65
CA ALA A 346 -26.52 -4.33 6.47
C ALA A 346 -25.67 -5.55 6.83
N VAL A 347 -24.63 -5.39 7.67
CA VAL A 347 -23.81 -6.51 8.15
C VAL A 347 -24.64 -7.46 9.01
N GLY A 348 -25.49 -6.95 9.90
CA GLY A 348 -26.38 -7.76 10.72
C GLY A 348 -27.37 -8.58 9.89
N LEU A 349 -27.91 -8.01 8.80
CA LEU A 349 -28.78 -8.70 7.85
C LEU A 349 -28.03 -9.80 7.08
N CYS A 350 -26.82 -9.53 6.61
CA CYS A 350 -26.00 -10.52 5.89
C CYS A 350 -25.60 -11.72 6.78
N ILE A 351 -25.34 -11.48 8.08
CA ILE A 351 -25.02 -12.56 9.03
C ILE A 351 -26.24 -13.46 9.29
N ARG A 352 -27.46 -12.90 9.29
CA ARG A 352 -28.70 -13.67 9.52
C ARG A 352 -29.13 -14.52 8.32
N LEU A 353 -28.58 -14.26 7.13
CA LEU A 353 -28.93 -14.94 5.88
C LEU A 353 -27.94 -16.04 5.46
N ALA A 354 -26.87 -16.28 6.24
CA ALA A 354 -25.82 -17.27 5.99
C ALA A 354 -25.92 -18.45 6.98
#